data_AF-A0A377Q896-F1
#
_entry.id   AF-A0A377Q896-F1
#
_cell.length_a   1.000
_cell.length_b   1.000
_cell.length_c   1.000
_cell.angle_alpha   90.00
_cell.angle_beta   90.00
_cell.angle_gamma   90.00
#
_symmetry.space_group_name_H-M   'P 1'
#
loop_
_entity.id
_entity.type
_entity.pdbx_description
1 polymer ?
#
loop_
_entity_poly.entity_id
_entity_poly.type
_entity_poly.pdbx_seq_one_letter_code
_entity_poly.pdbx_strand_id
1 'polypeptide(L)'
;MGVEQVCACLYLSSYKTKEETTMKKHFRLAASLLTTLCVLPFSSMAASNTPAKPTIVGGIETTPNSRPYQVALLMNGRQGCGGTLISPNWVLTAAHCVDGASTSSLTVQVGAHSMSRRDGQNIRVSQIITHENWSGAQGIRSGWDITVLKLASPASASIKPAKLPTVAIENQIASVGKNVTVSGWGLTRNQGSPSDVLREVNLPVISNQVCSSELNFNLPASVICGGGAGGVSACNGDSGGPFVAAQNGNFYSIGIVSWGNSCVGATAFTRTSSYLPWIAQKTGITPDETGGGDQKPIASFSSNIVGMNASFKDTSSDDKGISNWAWNFGDNSSSTQQSPSHSYASAGTYNVSLTVTDTAGQSNSMSQLVKIGGDSGCGNITAWSASVTYKVMDIVSFMGNKYQASWWSNAARPDVYSNVWTLLGSCSAK
;
A
#
# COMPACT_ATOMS: atom_id res chain seq x y z
N MET A 1 -14.37 13.01 -62.26
CA MET A 1 -15.26 13.76 -63.17
C MET A 1 -15.75 12.79 -64.23
N GLY A 2 -17.06 12.48 -64.23
CA GLY A 2 -17.84 11.71 -65.24
C GLY A 2 -17.35 10.28 -65.54
N VAL A 3 -18.17 9.24 -65.72
CA VAL A 3 -19.45 9.18 -66.44
C VAL A 3 -20.32 8.02 -65.91
N GLU A 4 -21.63 8.20 -66.07
CA GLU A 4 -22.79 7.42 -65.66
C GLU A 4 -22.97 6.01 -66.30
N GLN A 5 -23.35 5.04 -65.47
CA GLN A 5 -24.59 4.23 -65.49
C GLN A 5 -25.28 3.86 -66.83
N VAL A 6 -25.39 2.55 -67.17
CA VAL A 6 -26.51 1.95 -67.93
C VAL A 6 -26.73 0.44 -67.61
N CYS A 7 -27.96 0.13 -67.16
CA CYS A 7 -28.88 -1.03 -67.34
C CYS A 7 -28.49 -2.52 -67.52
N ALA A 8 -29.17 -3.34 -66.68
CA ALA A 8 -30.11 -4.45 -66.98
C ALA A 8 -29.66 -5.76 -67.68
N CYS A 9 -29.80 -6.91 -66.99
CA CYS A 9 -30.87 -7.92 -67.20
C CYS A 9 -30.59 -9.28 -66.52
N LEU A 10 -31.58 -9.74 -65.76
CA LEU A 10 -32.15 -11.11 -65.70
C LEU A 10 -31.23 -12.35 -65.80
N TYR A 11 -31.23 -13.18 -64.75
CA TYR A 11 -31.59 -14.60 -64.90
C TYR A 11 -32.13 -15.18 -63.58
N LEU A 12 -33.33 -15.76 -63.67
CA LEU A 12 -34.04 -16.54 -62.64
C LEU A 12 -33.52 -17.99 -62.63
N SER A 13 -33.41 -18.60 -61.44
CA SER A 13 -33.88 -19.96 -61.10
C SER A 13 -33.45 -20.26 -59.66
N SER A 14 -34.35 -20.14 -58.68
CA SER A 14 -35.19 -21.21 -58.12
C SER A 14 -34.45 -22.18 -57.21
N TYR A 15 -34.71 -22.12 -55.89
CA TYR A 15 -35.06 -23.30 -55.10
C TYR A 15 -35.84 -22.86 -53.84
N LYS A 16 -37.12 -23.24 -53.82
CA LYS A 16 -38.06 -23.28 -52.66
C LYS A 16 -37.57 -24.36 -51.67
N THR A 17 -37.71 -24.19 -50.36
CA THR A 17 -38.85 -24.57 -49.48
C THR A 17 -38.41 -24.28 -48.02
N LYS A 18 -39.20 -24.01 -46.97
CA LYS A 18 -40.61 -24.27 -46.61
C LYS A 18 -40.97 -23.56 -45.28
N GLU A 19 -42.27 -23.38 -45.05
CA GLU A 19 -43.00 -23.24 -43.76
C GLU A 19 -42.88 -21.89 -43.01
N GLU A 20 -43.94 -21.22 -42.54
CA GLU A 20 -45.35 -21.57 -42.32
C GLU A 20 -46.21 -20.29 -42.17
N THR A 21 -47.47 -20.32 -42.62
CA THR A 21 -48.43 -19.18 -42.56
C THR A 21 -49.74 -19.60 -41.88
N THR A 22 -50.32 -18.64 -41.14
CA THR A 22 -51.78 -18.37 -40.96
C THR A 22 -52.59 -19.15 -39.92
N MET A 23 -53.28 -18.42 -39.02
CA MET A 23 -54.75 -18.32 -39.09
C MET A 23 -55.35 -17.23 -38.19
N LYS A 24 -56.23 -16.41 -38.78
CA LYS A 24 -57.10 -15.41 -38.15
C LYS A 24 -58.55 -15.89 -38.25
N LYS A 25 -59.33 -15.61 -37.18
CA LYS A 25 -60.80 -15.43 -37.09
C LYS A 25 -61.69 -16.67 -37.26
N HIS A 26 -62.52 -16.95 -36.23
CA HIS A 26 -64.00 -16.81 -36.23
C HIS A 26 -64.60 -17.29 -34.89
N PHE A 27 -65.39 -16.44 -34.21
CA PHE A 27 -66.71 -16.81 -33.65
C PHE A 27 -67.47 -15.54 -33.18
N ARG A 28 -68.76 -15.45 -33.52
CA ARG A 28 -69.77 -14.48 -33.05
C ARG A 28 -71.01 -15.28 -32.60
N LEU A 29 -71.82 -14.68 -31.71
CA LEU A 29 -73.13 -15.04 -31.10
C LEU A 29 -72.98 -15.21 -29.57
N ALA A 30 -73.77 -14.61 -28.66
CA ALA A 30 -75.07 -13.96 -28.72
C ALA A 30 -75.20 -12.86 -27.63
N ALA A 31 -76.28 -12.08 -27.69
CA ALA A 31 -76.54 -10.88 -26.89
C ALA A 31 -77.40 -11.13 -25.63
N SER A 32 -77.24 -10.22 -24.65
CA SER A 32 -78.32 -9.52 -23.91
C SER A 32 -78.55 -9.82 -22.42
N LEU A 33 -78.50 -8.71 -21.65
CA LEU A 33 -79.11 -8.37 -20.34
C LEU A 33 -78.61 -9.05 -19.04
N LEU A 34 -77.88 -8.29 -18.22
CA LEU A 34 -78.38 -7.78 -16.93
C LEU A 34 -77.45 -6.70 -16.34
N THR A 35 -78.06 -5.59 -15.95
CA THR A 35 -77.46 -4.44 -15.26
C THR A 35 -77.20 -4.74 -13.79
N THR A 36 -75.95 -4.61 -13.34
CA THR A 36 -75.63 -4.35 -11.93
C THR A 36 -74.41 -3.43 -11.86
N LEU A 37 -74.66 -2.16 -11.53
CA LEU A 37 -73.62 -1.22 -11.12
C LEU A 37 -72.99 -1.73 -9.82
N CYS A 38 -71.74 -2.17 -9.88
CA CYS A 38 -70.89 -2.31 -8.70
C CYS A 38 -69.74 -1.31 -8.86
N VAL A 39 -69.85 -0.19 -8.14
CA VAL A 39 -68.80 0.83 -8.04
C VAL A 39 -67.72 0.26 -7.13
N LEU A 40 -66.64 -0.27 -7.71
CA LEU A 40 -65.42 -0.54 -6.96
C LEU A 40 -64.65 0.78 -6.81
N PRO A 41 -64.15 1.12 -5.61
CA PRO A 41 -63.24 2.24 -5.48
C PRO A 41 -61.95 1.86 -6.20
N PHE A 42 -61.61 2.59 -7.26
CA PHE A 42 -60.24 2.64 -7.76
C PHE A 42 -59.40 3.22 -6.61
N SER A 43 -58.77 2.34 -5.84
CA SER A 43 -57.60 2.75 -5.07
C SER A 43 -56.57 3.17 -6.10
N SER A 44 -56.36 4.48 -6.24
CA SER A 44 -55.23 5.01 -6.97
C SER A 44 -53.98 4.46 -6.29
N MET A 45 -53.39 3.42 -6.87
CA MET A 45 -51.97 3.19 -6.66
C MET A 45 -51.30 4.41 -7.29
N ALA A 46 -50.95 5.37 -6.44
CA ALA A 46 -49.99 6.38 -6.80
C ALA A 46 -48.76 5.62 -7.27
N ALA A 47 -48.52 5.64 -8.58
CA ALA A 47 -47.23 5.27 -9.11
C ALA A 47 -46.23 6.18 -8.40
N SER A 48 -45.40 5.60 -7.53
CA SER A 48 -44.28 6.31 -6.94
C SER A 48 -43.36 6.67 -8.11
N ASN A 49 -43.54 7.87 -8.65
CA ASN A 49 -42.57 8.54 -9.48
C ASN A 49 -41.38 8.89 -8.59
N THR A 50 -40.58 7.89 -8.24
CA THR A 50 -39.18 8.12 -7.89
C THR A 50 -38.44 8.33 -9.20
N PRO A 51 -37.92 9.54 -9.47
CA PRO A 51 -37.10 9.76 -10.65
C PRO A 51 -35.85 8.90 -10.48
N ALA A 52 -35.67 7.91 -11.36
CA ALA A 52 -34.41 7.19 -11.46
C ALA A 52 -33.33 8.19 -11.86
N LYS A 53 -32.59 8.70 -10.85
CA LYS A 53 -31.47 9.62 -11.05
C LYS A 53 -30.33 8.84 -11.71
N PRO A 54 -29.80 9.30 -12.86
CA PRO A 54 -28.75 8.57 -13.55
C PRO A 54 -27.41 8.74 -12.83
N THR A 55 -26.85 7.62 -12.37
CA THR A 55 -25.59 7.45 -11.65
C THR A 55 -24.69 6.52 -12.45
N ILE A 56 -23.33 6.68 -12.40
CA ILE A 56 -22.32 5.63 -12.73
C ILE A 56 -22.97 4.32 -12.41
N VAL A 57 -23.28 3.42 -13.35
CA VAL A 57 -24.39 2.45 -13.17
C VAL A 57 -24.41 1.85 -11.75
N GLY A 58 -25.22 2.41 -10.83
CA GLY A 58 -25.28 2.05 -9.40
C GLY A 58 -24.41 2.78 -8.34
N GLY A 59 -23.46 3.65 -8.70
CA GLY A 59 -22.54 4.37 -7.80
C GLY A 59 -23.04 5.71 -7.23
N ILE A 60 -22.52 6.10 -6.08
CA ILE A 60 -22.88 7.33 -5.35
C ILE A 60 -21.80 8.40 -5.47
N GLU A 61 -22.15 9.66 -5.25
CA GLU A 61 -21.14 10.71 -5.08
C GLU A 61 -20.38 10.49 -3.78
N THR A 62 -19.06 10.66 -3.80
CA THR A 62 -18.24 10.53 -2.61
C THR A 62 -18.38 11.75 -1.71
N THR A 63 -18.21 11.59 -0.40
CA THR A 63 -17.92 12.75 0.45
C THR A 63 -16.61 13.39 -0.04
N PRO A 64 -16.53 14.72 -0.21
CA PRO A 64 -15.31 15.39 -0.65
C PRO A 64 -14.10 14.97 0.17
N ASN A 65 -12.97 14.71 -0.50
CA ASN A 65 -11.69 14.29 0.09
C ASN A 65 -11.69 12.91 0.80
N SER A 66 -12.80 12.16 0.77
CA SER A 66 -12.87 10.83 1.41
C SER A 66 -12.11 9.72 0.66
N ARG A 67 -11.65 10.00 -0.57
CA ARG A 67 -10.85 9.11 -1.41
C ARG A 67 -9.52 9.78 -1.77
N PRO A 68 -8.64 10.04 -0.78
CA PRO A 68 -7.47 10.89 -0.96
C PRO A 68 -6.41 10.29 -1.90
N TYR A 69 -6.43 8.97 -2.11
CA TYR A 69 -5.56 8.26 -3.03
C TYR A 69 -6.00 8.37 -4.49
N GLN A 70 -7.23 8.80 -4.77
CA GLN A 70 -7.74 8.93 -6.13
C GLN A 70 -6.95 10.01 -6.88
N VAL A 71 -6.54 9.72 -8.10
CA VAL A 71 -5.98 10.72 -9.00
C VAL A 71 -6.67 10.71 -10.37
N ALA A 72 -6.62 11.85 -11.05
CA ALA A 72 -7.01 11.96 -12.45
C ALA A 72 -5.77 12.18 -13.33
N LEU A 73 -5.69 11.46 -14.45
CA LEU A 73 -4.68 11.66 -15.48
C LEU A 73 -5.25 12.62 -16.53
N LEU A 74 -4.55 13.74 -16.71
CA LEU A 74 -4.90 14.79 -17.64
C LEU A 74 -3.93 14.76 -18.83
N MET A 75 -4.39 14.21 -19.96
CA MET A 75 -3.64 14.21 -21.21
C MET A 75 -3.95 15.49 -21.99
N ASN A 76 -2.93 16.32 -22.21
CA ASN A 76 -3.09 17.66 -22.80
C ASN A 76 -4.19 18.49 -22.10
N GLY A 77 -4.28 18.36 -20.77
CA GLY A 77 -5.28 19.05 -19.95
C GLY A 77 -6.69 18.46 -19.98
N ARG A 78 -6.92 17.37 -20.72
CA ARG A 78 -8.21 16.64 -20.76
C ARG A 78 -8.13 15.38 -19.90
N GLN A 79 -9.10 15.21 -19.01
CA GLN A 79 -9.22 13.99 -18.22
C GLN A 79 -9.61 12.82 -19.13
N GLY A 80 -8.91 11.69 -18.99
CA GLY A 80 -9.18 10.48 -19.76
C GLY A 80 -9.05 9.19 -18.95
N CYS A 81 -8.16 9.17 -17.97
CA CYS A 81 -7.93 8.03 -17.08
C CYS A 81 -7.83 8.46 -15.62
N GLY A 82 -7.90 7.47 -14.73
CA GLY A 82 -7.61 7.59 -13.32
C GLY A 82 -6.26 6.98 -12.94
N GLY A 83 -5.99 6.99 -11.64
CA GLY A 83 -4.84 6.36 -11.02
C GLY A 83 -5.01 6.27 -9.51
N THR A 84 -4.05 5.60 -8.87
CA THR A 84 -3.93 5.49 -7.43
C THR A 84 -2.61 6.10 -6.97
N LEU A 85 -2.66 7.13 -6.13
CA LEU A 85 -1.48 7.64 -5.43
C LEU A 85 -1.01 6.59 -4.42
N ILE A 86 0.20 6.05 -4.59
CA ILE A 86 0.78 5.01 -3.71
C ILE A 86 1.94 5.51 -2.83
N SER A 87 2.42 6.72 -3.11
CA SER A 87 3.26 7.52 -2.21
C SER A 87 3.12 9.00 -2.62
N PRO A 88 3.67 9.97 -1.87
CA PRO A 88 3.61 11.38 -2.28
C PRO A 88 4.17 11.64 -3.69
N ASN A 89 5.06 10.79 -4.21
CA ASN A 89 5.73 10.99 -5.50
C ASN A 89 5.37 9.95 -6.57
N TRP A 90 4.54 8.96 -6.27
CA TRP A 90 4.30 7.82 -7.16
C TRP A 90 2.83 7.49 -7.30
N VAL A 91 2.41 7.27 -8.55
CA VAL A 91 1.04 6.89 -8.93
C VAL A 91 1.07 5.57 -9.69
N LEU A 92 0.15 4.66 -9.35
CA LEU A 92 -0.20 3.51 -10.18
C LEU A 92 -1.32 3.87 -11.15
N THR A 93 -1.23 3.36 -12.37
CA THR A 93 -2.28 3.47 -13.39
C THR A 93 -2.16 2.31 -14.38
N ALA A 94 -3.08 2.22 -15.32
CA ALA A 94 -3.05 1.23 -16.40
C ALA A 94 -2.04 1.65 -17.49
N ALA A 95 -1.40 0.69 -18.14
CA ALA A 95 -0.49 0.95 -19.24
C ALA A 95 -1.22 1.52 -20.47
N HIS A 96 -2.40 1.00 -20.79
CA HIS A 96 -3.19 1.50 -21.92
C HIS A 96 -3.56 2.98 -21.79
N CYS A 97 -3.59 3.53 -20.57
CA CYS A 97 -3.87 4.95 -20.32
C CYS A 97 -2.73 5.87 -20.75
N VAL A 98 -1.52 5.34 -20.93
CA VAL A 98 -0.32 6.09 -21.27
C VAL A 98 0.32 5.63 -22.58
N ASP A 99 -0.38 4.82 -23.38
CA ASP A 99 0.07 4.43 -24.71
C ASP A 99 0.31 5.68 -25.57
N GLY A 100 1.57 5.86 -26.00
CA GLY A 100 1.98 7.04 -26.78
C GLY A 100 2.07 8.36 -26.00
N ALA A 101 1.90 8.33 -24.68
CA ALA A 101 2.02 9.52 -23.84
C ALA A 101 3.48 9.95 -23.66
N SER A 102 3.67 11.26 -23.47
CA SER A 102 4.95 11.84 -23.06
C SER A 102 4.81 12.55 -21.71
N THR A 103 5.92 12.75 -21.00
CA THR A 103 5.93 13.54 -19.76
C THR A 103 5.47 14.99 -19.98
N SER A 104 5.69 15.55 -21.16
CA SER A 104 5.22 16.89 -21.54
C SER A 104 3.71 16.99 -21.72
N SER A 105 3.05 15.90 -22.14
CA SER A 105 1.60 15.89 -22.39
C SER A 105 0.79 15.44 -21.17
N LEU A 106 1.42 14.92 -20.12
CA LEU A 106 0.73 14.30 -18.99
C LEU A 106 0.88 15.09 -17.69
N THR A 107 -0.24 15.42 -17.08
CA THR A 107 -0.34 15.97 -15.72
C THR A 107 -1.22 15.06 -14.87
N VAL A 108 -0.90 14.92 -13.59
CA VAL A 108 -1.72 14.22 -12.61
C VAL A 108 -2.39 15.25 -11.71
N GLN A 109 -3.71 15.14 -11.55
CA GLN A 109 -4.46 15.91 -10.57
C GLN A 109 -4.74 15.03 -9.35
N VAL A 110 -4.28 15.47 -8.17
CA VAL A 110 -4.45 14.77 -6.89
C VAL A 110 -5.40 15.54 -5.97
N GLY A 111 -6.16 14.83 -5.13
CA GLY A 111 -7.01 15.45 -4.11
C GLY A 111 -8.22 16.23 -4.64
N ALA A 112 -8.60 16.05 -5.90
CA ALA A 112 -9.79 16.68 -6.47
C ALA A 112 -11.07 15.96 -6.00
N HIS A 113 -12.15 16.72 -5.84
CA HIS A 113 -13.52 16.19 -5.79
C HIS A 113 -14.28 16.57 -7.07
N SER A 114 -14.19 17.84 -7.49
CA SER A 114 -14.84 18.34 -8.71
C SER A 114 -13.83 18.81 -9.76
N MET A 115 -13.94 18.23 -10.95
CA MET A 115 -13.04 18.55 -12.08
C MET A 115 -13.25 19.98 -12.58
N SER A 116 -14.49 20.45 -12.65
CA SER A 116 -14.82 21.82 -13.07
C SER A 116 -14.38 22.88 -12.05
N ARG A 117 -14.44 22.57 -10.75
CA ARG A 117 -13.99 23.45 -9.67
C ARG A 117 -12.47 23.55 -9.56
N ARG A 118 -11.73 22.60 -10.16
CA ARG A 118 -10.26 22.52 -10.10
C ARG A 118 -9.76 22.57 -8.66
N ASP A 119 -10.43 21.83 -7.77
CA ASP A 119 -10.17 21.83 -6.34
C ASP A 119 -9.01 20.92 -5.91
N GLY A 120 -8.41 20.19 -6.86
CA GLY A 120 -7.20 19.40 -6.65
C GLY A 120 -5.90 20.09 -7.06
N GLN A 121 -4.78 19.48 -6.66
CA GLN A 121 -3.43 19.92 -7.01
C GLN A 121 -2.98 19.28 -8.34
N ASN A 122 -2.58 20.10 -9.32
CA ASN A 122 -2.01 19.63 -10.59
C ASN A 122 -0.50 19.49 -10.50
N ILE A 123 0.02 18.30 -10.84
CA ILE A 123 1.43 17.96 -10.74
C ILE A 123 1.90 17.34 -12.06
N ARG A 124 3.01 17.84 -12.61
CA ARG A 124 3.61 17.26 -13.82
C ARG A 124 4.19 15.89 -13.54
N VAL A 125 4.23 15.04 -14.56
CA VAL A 125 4.92 13.74 -14.52
C VAL A 125 6.37 13.92 -14.96
N SER A 126 7.33 13.41 -14.17
CA SER A 126 8.75 13.43 -14.53
C SER A 126 9.21 12.14 -15.20
N GLN A 127 8.57 10.99 -14.90
CA GLN A 127 8.88 9.70 -15.51
C GLN A 127 7.60 8.88 -15.69
N ILE A 128 7.49 8.21 -16.85
CA ILE A 128 6.47 7.22 -17.17
C ILE A 128 7.21 5.88 -17.28
N ILE A 129 6.88 4.91 -16.44
CA ILE A 129 7.52 3.59 -16.43
C ILE A 129 6.43 2.54 -16.60
N THR A 130 6.25 2.11 -17.84
CA THR A 130 5.32 1.04 -18.22
C THR A 130 6.01 -0.32 -18.09
N HIS A 131 5.25 -1.34 -17.70
CA HIS A 131 5.78 -2.69 -17.57
C HIS A 131 6.39 -3.18 -18.90
N GLU A 132 7.56 -3.81 -18.84
CA GLU A 132 8.38 -4.16 -20.02
C GLU A 132 7.68 -5.15 -20.97
N ASN A 133 6.80 -5.98 -20.43
CA ASN A 133 6.00 -6.95 -21.18
C ASN A 133 4.67 -6.37 -21.74
N TRP A 134 4.37 -5.10 -21.50
CA TRP A 134 3.20 -4.47 -22.11
C TRP A 134 3.40 -4.33 -23.63
N SER A 135 2.41 -4.78 -24.40
CA SER A 135 2.47 -4.83 -25.87
C SER A 135 1.40 -3.98 -26.57
N GLY A 136 0.71 -3.12 -25.82
CA GLY A 136 -0.31 -2.20 -26.33
C GLY A 136 -1.74 -2.68 -26.09
N ALA A 137 -2.68 -1.73 -26.18
CA ALA A 137 -4.10 -1.93 -25.84
C ALA A 137 -4.81 -3.04 -26.64
N GLN A 138 -4.33 -3.42 -27.83
CA GLN A 138 -4.86 -4.54 -28.61
C GLN A 138 -4.71 -5.88 -27.88
N GLY A 139 -3.71 -5.99 -27.00
CA GLY A 139 -3.40 -7.17 -26.18
C GLY A 139 -3.83 -7.04 -24.71
N ILE A 140 -4.71 -6.08 -24.35
CA ILE A 140 -5.03 -5.74 -22.95
C ILE A 140 -5.45 -6.94 -22.08
N ARG A 141 -6.08 -7.96 -22.69
CA ARG A 141 -6.54 -9.17 -21.98
C ARG A 141 -5.40 -10.10 -21.56
N SER A 142 -4.22 -9.98 -22.17
CA SER A 142 -3.04 -10.81 -21.88
C SER A 142 -2.29 -10.40 -20.61
N GLY A 143 -2.71 -9.31 -19.95
CA GLY A 143 -2.09 -8.80 -18.72
C GLY A 143 -1.06 -7.70 -18.98
N TRP A 144 -0.21 -7.43 -17.98
CA TRP A 144 0.83 -6.39 -18.01
C TRP A 144 0.31 -4.95 -18.17
N ASP A 145 -0.99 -4.73 -17.97
CA ASP A 145 -1.62 -3.42 -18.06
C ASP A 145 -1.39 -2.61 -16.77
N ILE A 146 -0.13 -2.23 -16.54
CA ILE A 146 0.33 -1.49 -15.37
C ILE A 146 1.44 -0.51 -15.75
N THR A 147 1.37 0.69 -15.16
CA THR A 147 2.39 1.73 -15.24
C THR A 147 2.55 2.39 -13.87
N VAL A 148 3.78 2.73 -13.51
CA VAL A 148 4.08 3.67 -12.42
C VAL A 148 4.51 5.02 -12.99
N LEU A 149 3.93 6.08 -12.46
CA LEU A 149 4.26 7.46 -12.82
C LEU A 149 5.01 8.10 -11.65
N LYS A 150 6.17 8.70 -11.95
CA LYS A 150 6.88 9.57 -10.99
C LYS A 150 6.41 10.99 -11.16
N LEU A 151 5.95 11.59 -10.06
CA LEU A 151 5.56 13.00 -10.03
C LEU A 151 6.81 13.90 -9.96
N ALA A 152 6.76 15.05 -10.63
CA ALA A 152 7.85 16.03 -10.64
C ALA A 152 8.04 16.75 -9.28
N SER A 153 7.00 16.72 -8.43
CA SER A 153 7.02 17.20 -7.05
C SER A 153 6.08 16.35 -6.20
N PRO A 154 6.29 16.24 -4.88
CA PRO A 154 5.37 15.50 -4.03
C PRO A 154 3.97 16.13 -4.00
N ALA A 155 2.96 15.28 -3.90
CA ALA A 155 1.61 15.67 -3.50
C ALA A 155 1.64 16.29 -2.09
N SER A 156 0.70 17.20 -1.82
CA SER A 156 0.54 17.82 -0.49
C SER A 156 0.48 16.75 0.61
N ALA A 157 1.11 17.03 1.75
CA ALA A 157 1.11 16.14 2.92
C ALA A 157 -0.31 15.85 3.48
N SER A 158 -1.30 16.68 3.14
CA SER A 158 -2.71 16.45 3.48
C SER A 158 -3.38 15.35 2.64
N ILE A 159 -2.76 14.91 1.55
CA ILE A 159 -3.30 13.90 0.63
C ILE A 159 -2.69 12.56 1.00
N LYS A 160 -3.50 11.67 1.60
CA LYS A 160 -3.08 10.33 2.03
C LYS A 160 -3.01 9.35 0.84
N PRO A 161 -1.83 8.81 0.50
CA PRO A 161 -1.70 7.74 -0.50
C PRO A 161 -2.34 6.42 -0.02
N ALA A 162 -2.68 5.55 -0.96
CA ALA A 162 -3.02 4.16 -0.68
C ALA A 162 -1.74 3.35 -0.43
N LYS A 163 -1.85 2.34 0.43
CA LYS A 163 -0.80 1.35 0.69
C LYS A 163 -0.86 0.22 -0.33
N LEU A 164 0.26 -0.48 -0.50
CA LEU A 164 0.31 -1.73 -1.26
C LEU A 164 0.04 -2.91 -0.32
N PRO A 165 -0.88 -3.83 -0.63
CA PRO A 165 -1.14 -5.00 0.21
C PRO A 165 -0.07 -6.07 0.02
N THR A 166 0.22 -6.87 1.05
CA THR A 166 0.82 -8.20 0.85
C THR A 166 -0.25 -9.16 0.30
N VAL A 167 0.16 -10.33 -0.21
CA VAL A 167 -0.78 -11.39 -0.63
C VAL A 167 -1.66 -11.83 0.55
N ALA A 168 -1.11 -11.90 1.76
CA ALA A 168 -1.87 -12.26 2.97
C ALA A 168 -2.95 -11.22 3.30
N ILE A 169 -2.61 -9.93 3.23
CA ILE A 169 -3.56 -8.83 3.45
C ILE A 169 -4.64 -8.84 2.37
N GLU A 170 -4.26 -8.98 1.09
CA GLU A 170 -5.23 -9.09 -0.02
C GLU A 170 -6.22 -10.23 0.23
N ASN A 171 -5.75 -11.42 0.62
CA ASN A 171 -6.62 -12.55 0.91
C ASN A 171 -7.59 -12.27 2.07
N GLN A 172 -7.18 -11.45 3.05
CA GLN A 172 -8.03 -11.06 4.17
C GLN A 172 -9.12 -10.05 3.78
N ILE A 173 -8.77 -9.03 2.98
CA ILE A 173 -9.66 -7.87 2.74
C ILE A 173 -10.34 -7.86 1.37
N ALA A 174 -9.85 -8.65 0.43
CA ALA A 174 -10.32 -8.71 -0.94
C ALA A 174 -10.49 -10.17 -1.43
N SER A 175 -10.84 -11.09 -0.53
CA SER A 175 -11.30 -12.44 -0.92
C SER A 175 -12.67 -12.39 -1.59
N VAL A 176 -13.01 -13.46 -2.33
CA VAL A 176 -14.30 -13.59 -3.05
C VAL A 176 -15.48 -13.27 -2.12
N GLY A 177 -16.38 -12.41 -2.59
CA GLY A 177 -17.54 -11.90 -1.87
C GLY A 177 -17.29 -10.66 -1.01
N LYS A 178 -16.02 -10.26 -0.77
CA LYS A 178 -15.70 -8.99 -0.11
C LYS A 178 -15.94 -7.82 -1.05
N ASN A 179 -16.51 -6.75 -0.51
CA ASN A 179 -16.73 -5.52 -1.25
C ASN A 179 -15.46 -4.66 -1.28
N VAL A 180 -15.07 -4.26 -2.48
CA VAL A 180 -13.93 -3.39 -2.73
C VAL A 180 -14.41 -2.20 -3.57
N THR A 181 -13.92 -1.01 -3.26
CA THR A 181 -14.42 0.23 -3.84
C THR A 181 -13.70 0.54 -5.15
N VAL A 182 -14.46 0.82 -6.21
CA VAL A 182 -13.99 1.53 -7.40
C VAL A 182 -14.41 2.98 -7.28
N SER A 183 -13.53 3.91 -7.63
CA SER A 183 -13.86 5.33 -7.69
C SER A 183 -13.29 6.00 -8.94
N GLY A 184 -13.95 7.06 -9.38
CA GLY A 184 -13.53 7.82 -10.55
C GLY A 184 -14.54 8.86 -11.02
N TRP A 185 -14.17 9.55 -12.10
CA TRP A 185 -14.99 10.55 -12.80
C TRP A 185 -15.51 10.00 -14.14
N GLY A 186 -15.47 8.68 -14.33
CA GLY A 186 -15.91 8.03 -15.56
C GLY A 186 -17.38 8.26 -15.90
N LEU A 187 -17.81 7.63 -16.99
CA LEU A 187 -19.16 7.75 -17.51
C LEU A 187 -20.17 7.25 -16.49
N THR A 188 -21.21 8.06 -16.30
CA THR A 188 -22.30 7.68 -15.40
C THR A 188 -23.19 6.58 -15.97
N ARG A 189 -23.09 6.25 -17.25
CA ARG A 189 -23.86 5.17 -17.89
C ARG A 189 -23.22 4.83 -19.21
N ASN A 190 -23.61 3.71 -19.82
CA ASN A 190 -23.25 3.40 -21.19
C ASN A 190 -23.57 4.59 -22.12
N GLN A 191 -22.56 5.06 -22.85
CA GLN A 191 -22.64 6.23 -23.73
C GLN A 191 -23.11 7.54 -23.04
N GLY A 192 -22.91 7.65 -21.72
CA GLY A 192 -23.18 8.86 -20.94
C GLY A 192 -22.10 9.93 -21.06
N SER A 193 -22.18 10.94 -20.20
CA SER A 193 -21.10 11.91 -19.99
C SER A 193 -20.29 11.56 -18.73
N PRO A 194 -18.99 11.89 -18.70
CA PRO A 194 -18.18 11.81 -17.48
C PRO A 194 -18.83 12.59 -16.34
N SER A 195 -18.59 12.14 -15.10
CA SER A 195 -19.08 12.88 -13.94
C SER A 195 -18.15 14.04 -13.59
N ASP A 196 -18.72 15.19 -13.23
CA ASP A 196 -17.91 16.31 -12.73
C ASP A 196 -17.36 16.04 -11.33
N VAL A 197 -18.17 15.39 -10.49
CA VAL A 197 -17.84 15.06 -9.10
C VAL A 197 -17.31 13.63 -8.99
N LEU A 198 -16.47 13.38 -7.99
CA LEU A 198 -15.95 12.05 -7.74
C LEU A 198 -17.07 11.13 -7.28
N ARG A 199 -17.12 9.94 -7.89
CA ARG A 199 -18.13 8.93 -7.59
C ARG A 199 -17.47 7.62 -7.25
N GLU A 200 -18.21 6.78 -6.55
CA GLU A 200 -17.74 5.47 -6.14
C GLU A 200 -18.82 4.41 -6.18
N VAL A 201 -18.36 3.17 -6.23
CA VAL A 201 -19.21 2.01 -6.11
C VAL A 201 -18.46 0.86 -5.47
N ASN A 202 -19.15 0.08 -4.65
CA ASN A 202 -18.60 -1.13 -4.05
C ASN A 202 -18.94 -2.33 -4.95
N LEU A 203 -17.91 -3.02 -5.40
CA LEU A 203 -18.05 -4.25 -6.18
C LEU A 203 -17.61 -5.44 -5.32
N PRO A 204 -18.41 -6.51 -5.23
CA PRO A 204 -17.94 -7.75 -4.63
C PRO A 204 -16.84 -8.35 -5.50
N VAL A 205 -15.77 -8.84 -4.88
CA VAL A 205 -14.75 -9.62 -5.57
C VAL A 205 -15.36 -10.94 -6.03
N ILE A 206 -15.15 -11.30 -7.29
CA ILE A 206 -15.57 -12.60 -7.85
C ILE A 206 -14.37 -13.45 -8.19
N SER A 207 -14.57 -14.77 -8.21
CA SER A 207 -13.50 -15.69 -8.58
C SER A 207 -13.12 -15.52 -10.05
N ASN A 208 -11.85 -15.78 -10.39
CA ASN A 208 -11.40 -15.74 -11.78
C ASN A 208 -12.19 -16.72 -12.66
N GLN A 209 -12.74 -17.81 -12.12
CA GLN A 209 -13.59 -18.73 -12.85
C GLN A 209 -14.93 -18.09 -13.25
N VAL A 210 -15.61 -17.43 -12.31
CA VAL A 210 -16.86 -16.70 -12.61
C VAL A 210 -16.56 -15.56 -13.58
N CYS A 211 -15.50 -14.81 -13.33
CA CYS A 211 -15.10 -13.71 -14.19
C CYS A 211 -14.73 -14.16 -15.61
N SER A 212 -14.04 -15.30 -15.76
CA SER A 212 -13.69 -15.85 -17.07
C SER A 212 -14.94 -16.22 -17.88
N SER A 213 -15.97 -16.74 -17.20
CA SER A 213 -17.27 -17.04 -17.83
C SER A 213 -18.01 -15.77 -18.24
N GLU A 214 -18.06 -14.74 -17.40
CA GLU A 214 -18.74 -13.47 -17.72
C GLU A 214 -18.02 -12.67 -18.83
N LEU A 215 -16.69 -12.71 -18.87
CA LEU A 215 -15.87 -11.99 -19.84
C LEU A 215 -15.56 -12.79 -21.10
N ASN A 216 -15.97 -14.07 -21.16
CA ASN A 216 -15.68 -15.02 -22.23
C ASN A 216 -14.18 -15.04 -22.60
N PHE A 217 -13.33 -15.17 -21.58
CA PHE A 217 -11.87 -15.15 -21.73
C PHE A 217 -11.20 -15.87 -20.57
N ASN A 218 -10.14 -16.64 -20.83
CA ASN A 218 -9.38 -17.31 -19.77
C ASN A 218 -8.43 -16.33 -19.06
N LEU A 219 -8.76 -15.95 -17.83
CA LEU A 219 -8.04 -14.89 -17.12
C LEU A 219 -6.76 -15.40 -16.45
N PRO A 220 -5.61 -14.69 -16.61
CA PRO A 220 -4.40 -15.02 -15.87
C PRO A 220 -4.55 -14.70 -14.37
N ALA A 221 -3.70 -15.30 -13.54
CA ALA A 221 -3.68 -15.06 -12.09
C ALA A 221 -3.38 -13.59 -11.73
N SER A 222 -2.70 -12.87 -12.62
CA SER A 222 -2.40 -11.43 -12.51
C SER A 222 -3.62 -10.52 -12.67
N VAL A 223 -4.81 -11.09 -12.84
CA VAL A 223 -6.09 -10.37 -12.88
C VAL A 223 -6.90 -10.71 -11.63
N ILE A 224 -7.54 -9.68 -11.08
CA ILE A 224 -8.61 -9.79 -10.07
C ILE A 224 -9.86 -9.15 -10.66
N CYS A 225 -11.04 -9.67 -10.30
CA CYS A 225 -12.30 -9.15 -10.81
C CYS A 225 -13.23 -8.71 -9.69
N GLY A 226 -13.99 -7.66 -9.98
CA GLY A 226 -15.11 -7.20 -9.17
C GLY A 226 -16.36 -7.12 -10.03
N GLY A 227 -17.52 -7.45 -9.47
CA GLY A 227 -18.79 -7.42 -10.16
C GLY A 227 -19.62 -8.68 -9.92
N GLY A 228 -20.60 -8.95 -10.79
CA GLY A 228 -21.50 -10.10 -10.68
C GLY A 228 -22.90 -9.73 -10.17
N ALA A 229 -23.94 -10.26 -10.83
CA ALA A 229 -25.38 -10.13 -10.58
C ALA A 229 -25.87 -8.79 -9.98
N GLY A 230 -26.36 -7.87 -10.83
CA GLY A 230 -26.98 -6.61 -10.39
C GLY A 230 -26.78 -5.41 -11.31
N GLY A 231 -25.98 -5.55 -12.38
CA GLY A 231 -25.78 -4.50 -13.40
C GLY A 231 -24.78 -3.40 -13.03
N VAL A 232 -24.09 -3.52 -11.89
CA VAL A 232 -23.15 -2.52 -11.37
C VAL A 232 -21.71 -2.92 -11.72
N SER A 233 -20.94 -2.01 -12.33
CA SER A 233 -19.54 -2.26 -12.75
C SER A 233 -18.77 -0.95 -12.94
N ALA A 234 -17.44 -1.02 -13.11
CA ALA A 234 -16.66 0.14 -13.53
C ALA A 234 -17.02 0.52 -14.99
N CYS A 235 -16.95 1.81 -15.32
CA CYS A 235 -17.35 2.30 -16.63
C CYS A 235 -16.21 3.07 -17.32
N ASN A 236 -16.41 3.42 -18.60
CA ASN A 236 -15.42 4.15 -19.39
C ASN A 236 -15.00 5.44 -18.67
N GLY A 237 -13.71 5.73 -18.59
CA GLY A 237 -13.17 6.91 -17.88
C GLY A 237 -12.78 6.65 -16.42
N ASP A 238 -13.07 5.46 -15.88
CA ASP A 238 -12.45 4.95 -14.65
C ASP A 238 -11.16 4.16 -14.94
N SER A 239 -10.82 3.94 -16.23
CA SER A 239 -9.61 3.25 -16.69
C SER A 239 -8.35 3.74 -15.98
N GLY A 240 -7.52 2.81 -15.51
CA GLY A 240 -6.34 3.10 -14.69
C GLY A 240 -6.64 3.51 -13.25
N GLY A 241 -7.90 3.75 -12.90
CA GLY A 241 -8.35 4.13 -11.57
C GLY A 241 -8.25 3.01 -10.53
N PRO A 242 -8.49 3.36 -9.25
CA PRO A 242 -8.31 2.46 -8.11
C PRO A 242 -9.41 1.41 -8.00
N PHE A 243 -9.00 0.20 -7.59
CA PHE A 243 -9.84 -0.78 -6.91
C PHE A 243 -9.27 -0.98 -5.51
N VAL A 244 -9.91 -0.38 -4.51
CA VAL A 244 -9.32 -0.17 -3.17
C VAL A 244 -10.19 -0.74 -2.06
N ALA A 245 -9.55 -1.48 -1.16
CA ALA A 245 -10.16 -1.96 0.07
C ALA A 245 -9.75 -1.07 1.25
N ALA A 246 -10.68 -0.78 2.15
CA ALA A 246 -10.42 -0.05 3.38
C ALA A 246 -10.34 -1.03 4.56
N GLN A 247 -9.28 -0.95 5.37
CA GLN A 247 -9.12 -1.71 6.61
C GLN A 247 -8.37 -0.87 7.63
N ASN A 248 -8.89 -0.81 8.87
CA ASN A 248 -8.25 -0.12 10.00
C ASN A 248 -7.83 1.33 9.69
N GLY A 249 -8.68 2.09 8.99
CA GLY A 249 -8.39 3.47 8.59
C GLY A 249 -7.34 3.63 7.49
N ASN A 250 -6.86 2.53 6.91
CA ASN A 250 -5.95 2.51 5.76
C ASN A 250 -6.68 2.08 4.49
N PHE A 251 -6.14 2.52 3.36
CA PHE A 251 -6.61 2.20 2.03
C PHE A 251 -5.56 1.34 1.34
N TYR A 252 -5.95 0.20 0.77
CA TYR A 252 -5.06 -0.72 0.07
C TYR A 252 -5.41 -0.78 -1.41
N SER A 253 -4.44 -0.55 -2.28
CA SER A 253 -4.60 -0.68 -3.73
C SER A 253 -4.65 -2.16 -4.11
N ILE A 254 -5.84 -2.73 -4.25
CA ILE A 254 -6.04 -4.15 -4.60
C ILE A 254 -5.86 -4.37 -6.10
N GLY A 255 -6.35 -3.44 -6.92
CA GLY A 255 -6.18 -3.52 -8.36
C GLY A 255 -6.32 -2.18 -9.07
N ILE A 256 -6.09 -2.24 -10.38
CA ILE A 256 -6.11 -1.11 -11.30
C ILE A 256 -7.17 -1.40 -12.36
N VAL A 257 -8.14 -0.50 -12.58
CA VAL A 257 -9.19 -0.68 -13.60
C VAL A 257 -8.54 -0.88 -14.96
N SER A 258 -8.78 -2.03 -15.61
CA SER A 258 -8.14 -2.40 -16.88
C SER A 258 -9.17 -2.52 -18.01
N TRP A 259 -10.07 -3.49 -17.96
CA TRP A 259 -11.07 -3.71 -19.02
C TRP A 259 -12.34 -4.41 -18.50
N GLY A 260 -13.41 -4.41 -19.30
CA GLY A 260 -14.67 -5.07 -18.97
C GLY A 260 -15.65 -5.04 -20.15
N ASN A 261 -16.83 -5.67 -19.98
CA ASN A 261 -17.85 -5.72 -21.03
C ASN A 261 -18.93 -4.65 -20.80
N SER A 262 -18.75 -3.47 -21.41
CA SER A 262 -19.81 -2.44 -21.56
C SER A 262 -20.52 -1.99 -20.26
N CYS A 263 -19.80 -1.41 -19.30
CA CYS A 263 -20.32 -0.87 -18.03
C CYS A 263 -21.42 -1.71 -17.33
N VAL A 264 -21.44 -3.03 -17.56
CA VAL A 264 -22.28 -4.02 -16.88
C VAL A 264 -21.47 -5.28 -16.60
N GLY A 265 -21.81 -6.00 -15.52
CA GLY A 265 -21.21 -7.29 -15.18
C GLY A 265 -19.80 -7.20 -14.59
N ALA A 266 -18.99 -8.23 -14.80
CA ALA A 266 -17.61 -8.28 -14.33
C ALA A 266 -16.73 -7.17 -14.92
N THR A 267 -15.91 -6.55 -14.07
CA THR A 267 -14.77 -5.72 -14.45
C THR A 267 -13.48 -6.44 -14.11
N ALA A 268 -12.54 -6.48 -15.05
CA ALA A 268 -11.20 -6.99 -14.86
C ALA A 268 -10.25 -5.86 -14.42
N PHE A 269 -9.50 -6.15 -13.37
CA PHE A 269 -8.49 -5.26 -12.81
C PHE A 269 -7.13 -5.94 -12.86
N THR A 270 -6.09 -5.17 -13.17
CA THR A 270 -4.71 -5.64 -12.95
C THR A 270 -4.53 -5.84 -11.44
N ARG A 271 -4.19 -7.05 -11.00
CA ARG A 271 -4.05 -7.40 -9.58
C ARG A 271 -2.74 -6.85 -9.03
N THR A 272 -2.80 -5.87 -8.12
CA THR A 272 -1.60 -5.19 -7.58
C THR A 272 -0.61 -6.18 -6.97
N SER A 273 -1.09 -7.17 -6.20
CA SER A 273 -0.21 -8.13 -5.52
C SER A 273 0.67 -8.96 -6.46
N SER A 274 0.25 -9.15 -7.71
CA SER A 274 1.03 -9.87 -8.72
C SER A 274 2.22 -9.06 -9.26
N TYR A 275 2.26 -7.75 -9.01
CA TYR A 275 3.30 -6.86 -9.53
C TYR A 275 4.14 -6.21 -8.42
N LEU A 276 4.00 -6.60 -7.16
CA LEU A 276 4.73 -6.00 -6.03
C LEU A 276 6.25 -6.00 -6.23
N PRO A 277 6.91 -7.09 -6.69
CA PRO A 277 8.35 -7.06 -6.93
C PRO A 277 8.76 -6.03 -7.99
N TRP A 278 7.96 -5.90 -9.06
CA TRP A 278 8.18 -4.92 -10.11
C TRP A 278 7.96 -3.48 -9.60
N ILE A 279 6.88 -3.24 -8.86
CA ILE A 279 6.60 -1.92 -8.23
C ILE A 279 7.76 -1.54 -7.30
N ALA A 280 8.21 -2.45 -6.45
CA ALA A 280 9.34 -2.22 -5.54
C ALA A 280 10.63 -1.92 -6.31
N GLN A 281 10.93 -2.67 -7.38
CA GLN A 281 12.10 -2.43 -8.22
C GLN A 281 12.08 -1.04 -8.87
N LYS A 282 10.92 -0.58 -9.37
CA LYS A 282 10.83 0.70 -10.09
C LYS A 282 10.71 1.92 -9.18
N THR A 283 10.09 1.75 -8.02
CA THR A 283 9.67 2.87 -7.16
C THR A 283 10.35 2.91 -5.80
N GLY A 284 10.90 1.78 -5.33
CA GLY A 284 11.37 1.58 -3.96
C GLY A 284 10.26 1.38 -2.94
N ILE A 285 8.98 1.38 -3.35
CA ILE A 285 7.83 1.20 -2.46
C ILE A 285 7.59 -0.29 -2.26
N THR A 286 7.64 -0.73 -1.00
CA THR A 286 7.35 -2.12 -0.61
C THR A 286 5.90 -2.27 -0.13
N PRO A 287 5.35 -3.51 -0.13
CA PRO A 287 4.08 -3.80 0.52
C PRO A 287 4.06 -3.34 1.97
N ASP A 288 2.88 -2.99 2.45
CA ASP A 288 2.63 -2.81 3.87
C ASP A 288 2.63 -4.18 4.55
N GLU A 289 3.78 -4.59 5.08
CA GLU A 289 3.92 -5.83 5.85
C GLU A 289 3.08 -5.84 7.13
N THR A 290 2.60 -4.67 7.56
CA THR A 290 1.89 -4.52 8.83
C THR A 290 0.38 -4.67 8.71
N GLY A 291 -0.18 -4.58 7.50
CA GLY A 291 -1.64 -4.58 7.30
C GLY A 291 -2.35 -3.43 8.02
N GLY A 292 -1.62 -2.38 8.40
CA GLY A 292 -2.13 -1.32 9.24
C GLY A 292 -2.31 -1.73 10.71
N GLY A 293 -1.63 -2.79 11.13
CA GLY A 293 -1.42 -3.21 12.52
C GLY A 293 0.00 -2.89 13.02
N ASP A 294 0.26 -3.26 14.27
CA ASP A 294 1.46 -3.04 15.09
C ASP A 294 2.78 -3.26 14.31
N GLN A 295 3.71 -2.29 14.31
CA GLN A 295 5.04 -2.48 13.74
C GLN A 295 5.89 -3.34 14.70
N LYS A 296 6.89 -4.05 14.19
CA LYS A 296 7.86 -4.68 15.10
C LYS A 296 8.59 -3.59 15.88
N PRO A 297 8.90 -3.83 17.16
CA PRO A 297 9.67 -2.86 17.93
C PRO A 297 11.07 -2.71 17.33
N ILE A 298 11.69 -1.54 17.53
CA ILE A 298 13.09 -1.28 17.18
C ILE A 298 13.90 -1.35 18.46
N ALA A 299 14.70 -2.40 18.62
CA ALA A 299 15.57 -2.55 19.78
C ALA A 299 16.70 -1.52 19.74
N SER A 300 16.89 -0.77 20.81
CA SER A 300 18.01 0.16 20.94
C SER A 300 18.36 0.39 22.41
N PHE A 301 19.64 0.51 22.72
CA PHE A 301 20.08 0.87 24.07
C PHE A 301 21.35 1.72 24.10
N SER A 302 21.59 2.31 25.27
CA SER A 302 22.86 2.94 25.62
C SER A 302 23.45 2.30 26.88
N SER A 303 24.77 2.37 27.02
CA SER A 303 25.49 1.85 28.18
C SER A 303 26.37 2.93 28.81
N ASN A 304 26.49 2.89 30.13
CA ASN A 304 27.40 3.74 30.90
C ASN A 304 28.19 2.88 31.89
N ILE A 305 29.52 2.99 31.85
CA ILE A 305 30.44 2.06 32.52
C ILE A 305 31.26 2.80 33.56
N VAL A 306 31.27 2.28 34.79
CA VAL A 306 32.07 2.77 35.91
C VAL A 306 32.81 1.60 36.55
N GLY A 307 34.10 1.48 36.23
CA GLY A 307 34.92 0.34 36.64
C GLY A 307 34.34 -0.99 36.15
N MET A 308 33.88 -1.82 37.09
CA MET A 308 33.30 -3.15 36.83
C MET A 308 31.77 -3.15 36.68
N ASN A 309 31.11 -2.00 36.84
CA ASN A 309 29.66 -1.88 36.80
C ASN A 309 29.21 -1.21 35.49
N ALA A 310 28.19 -1.78 34.87
CA ALA A 310 27.50 -1.22 33.71
C ALA A 310 26.06 -0.89 34.07
N SER A 311 25.62 0.32 33.75
CA SER A 311 24.20 0.68 33.72
C SER A 311 23.74 0.75 32.26
N PHE A 312 22.69 0.01 31.94
CA PHE A 312 22.08 0.00 30.61
C PHE A 312 20.76 0.77 30.63
N LYS A 313 20.54 1.59 29.61
CA LYS A 313 19.30 2.34 29.43
C LYS A 313 18.67 1.95 28.11
N ASP A 314 17.44 1.46 28.20
CA ASP A 314 16.59 1.20 27.05
C ASP A 314 16.25 2.52 26.32
N THR A 315 16.37 2.48 25.00
CA THR A 315 16.01 3.55 24.07
C THR A 315 15.20 3.00 22.90
N SER A 316 14.67 1.80 23.05
CA SER A 316 13.87 1.11 22.04
C SER A 316 12.57 1.87 21.80
N SER A 317 12.04 1.74 20.58
CA SER A 317 10.82 2.42 20.17
C SER A 317 9.84 1.44 19.54
N ASP A 318 8.55 1.69 19.73
CA ASP A 318 7.47 0.89 19.17
C ASP A 318 6.20 1.75 19.03
N ASP A 319 5.32 1.46 18.07
CA ASP A 319 4.09 2.25 17.85
C ASP A 319 2.90 1.84 18.73
N LYS A 320 2.91 0.64 19.33
CA LYS A 320 1.87 0.17 20.27
C LYS A 320 2.39 -0.10 21.68
N GLY A 321 3.70 -0.03 21.87
CA GLY A 321 4.38 -0.13 23.15
C GLY A 321 5.07 -1.46 23.36
N ILE A 322 6.16 -1.42 24.11
CA ILE A 322 6.98 -2.58 24.45
C ILE A 322 6.43 -3.23 25.72
N SER A 323 6.21 -4.54 25.68
CA SER A 323 5.67 -5.33 26.78
C SER A 323 6.74 -6.08 27.56
N ASN A 324 7.86 -6.46 26.92
CA ASN A 324 8.92 -7.25 27.55
C ASN A 324 10.32 -6.84 27.08
N TRP A 325 11.30 -7.04 27.96
CA TRP A 325 12.74 -6.85 27.71
C TRP A 325 13.48 -8.13 28.11
N ALA A 326 14.46 -8.53 27.30
CA ALA A 326 15.36 -9.64 27.59
C ALA A 326 16.79 -9.23 27.25
N TRP A 327 17.60 -9.06 28.29
CA TRP A 327 19.00 -8.72 28.21
C TRP A 327 19.88 -9.97 28.32
N ASN A 328 20.95 -10.00 27.53
CA ASN A 328 22.08 -10.90 27.74
C ASN A 328 23.34 -10.05 27.81
N PHE A 329 24.07 -10.14 28.92
CA PHE A 329 25.23 -9.29 29.19
C PHE A 329 26.55 -9.83 28.59
N GLY A 330 26.52 -10.97 27.89
CA GLY A 330 27.69 -11.54 27.23
C GLY A 330 28.63 -12.32 28.16
N ASP A 331 28.27 -12.48 29.44
CA ASP A 331 29.02 -13.22 30.47
C ASP A 331 28.22 -14.40 31.08
N ASN A 332 27.23 -14.89 30.34
CA ASN A 332 26.23 -15.89 30.75
C ASN A 332 25.20 -15.41 31.80
N SER A 333 25.13 -14.11 32.07
CA SER A 333 24.05 -13.52 32.87
C SER A 333 23.05 -12.74 32.03
N SER A 334 21.85 -12.54 32.57
CA SER A 334 20.70 -11.97 31.88
C SER A 334 19.81 -11.15 32.81
N SER A 335 18.96 -10.30 32.25
CA SER A 335 17.94 -9.55 32.99
C SER A 335 16.68 -9.34 32.17
N THR A 336 15.54 -9.15 32.84
CA THR A 336 14.26 -8.78 32.21
C THR A 336 13.79 -7.37 32.58
N GLN A 337 14.58 -6.63 33.36
CA GLN A 337 14.27 -5.23 33.66
C GLN A 337 14.42 -4.37 32.41
N GLN A 338 13.59 -3.33 32.27
CA GLN A 338 13.68 -2.40 31.14
C GLN A 338 15.06 -1.74 31.05
N SER A 339 15.61 -1.25 32.16
CA SER A 339 16.93 -0.62 32.22
C SER A 339 17.73 -1.17 33.41
N PRO A 340 18.45 -2.30 33.22
CA PRO A 340 19.17 -2.95 34.29
C PRO A 340 20.55 -2.34 34.53
N SER A 341 21.09 -2.60 35.72
CA SER A 341 22.50 -2.49 36.01
C SER A 341 23.09 -3.88 36.26
N HIS A 342 24.34 -4.09 35.85
CA HIS A 342 25.06 -5.36 35.96
C HIS A 342 26.51 -5.17 36.40
N SER A 343 27.01 -6.09 37.21
CA SER A 343 28.38 -6.09 37.73
C SER A 343 29.15 -7.27 37.16
N TYR A 344 30.25 -7.01 36.47
CA TYR A 344 31.05 -8.05 35.83
C TYR A 344 32.15 -8.54 36.77
N ALA A 345 32.43 -9.85 36.74
CA ALA A 345 33.48 -10.46 37.56
C ALA A 345 34.91 -10.20 37.03
N SER A 346 35.06 -9.81 35.77
CA SER A 346 36.37 -9.60 35.13
C SER A 346 36.30 -8.50 34.09
N ALA A 347 37.40 -7.76 33.91
CA ALA A 347 37.49 -6.77 32.85
C ALA A 347 37.56 -7.46 31.49
N GLY A 348 36.96 -6.87 30.46
CA GLY A 348 36.85 -7.48 29.14
C GLY A 348 35.95 -6.70 28.19
N THR A 349 35.80 -7.21 26.97
CA THR A 349 34.79 -6.72 26.04
C THR A 349 33.70 -7.77 25.91
N TYR A 350 32.47 -7.38 26.18
CA TYR A 350 31.31 -8.25 26.26
C TYR A 350 30.33 -7.91 25.14
N ASN A 351 29.78 -8.93 24.48
CA ASN A 351 28.74 -8.74 23.47
C ASN A 351 27.38 -8.68 24.17
N VAL A 352 26.95 -7.47 24.51
CA VAL A 352 25.68 -7.24 25.20
C VAL A 352 24.55 -7.16 24.17
N SER A 353 23.45 -7.85 24.42
CA SER A 353 22.26 -7.80 23.56
C SER A 353 20.99 -7.50 24.35
N LEU A 354 20.09 -6.76 23.70
CA LEU A 354 18.73 -6.50 24.16
C LEU A 354 17.77 -7.03 23.11
N THR A 355 16.82 -7.86 23.53
CA THR A 355 15.62 -8.22 22.76
C THR A 355 14.41 -7.57 23.42
N VAL A 356 13.63 -6.83 22.63
CA VAL A 356 12.36 -6.25 23.06
C VAL A 356 11.21 -6.94 22.35
N THR A 357 10.09 -7.09 23.06
CA THR A 357 8.84 -7.64 22.52
C THR A 357 7.71 -6.64 22.75
N ASP A 358 6.93 -6.35 21.71
CA ASP A 358 5.78 -5.44 21.77
C ASP A 358 4.54 -6.09 22.44
N THR A 359 3.45 -5.35 22.50
CA THR A 359 2.17 -5.85 23.03
C THR A 359 1.46 -6.87 22.13
N ALA A 360 1.79 -6.93 20.83
CA ALA A 360 1.29 -7.95 19.90
C ALA A 360 2.14 -9.23 19.88
N GLY A 361 3.24 -9.28 20.63
CA GLY A 361 4.14 -10.43 20.72
C GLY A 361 5.21 -10.47 19.62
N GLN A 362 5.44 -9.39 18.87
CA GLN A 362 6.53 -9.30 17.91
C GLN A 362 7.81 -8.83 18.59
N SER A 363 8.97 -9.30 18.11
CA SER A 363 10.25 -9.01 18.75
C SER A 363 11.32 -8.52 17.77
N ASN A 364 12.27 -7.76 18.31
CA ASN A 364 13.49 -7.33 17.65
C ASN A 364 14.67 -7.33 18.63
N SER A 365 15.89 -7.46 18.11
CA SER A 365 17.11 -7.55 18.92
C SER A 365 18.20 -6.63 18.39
N MET A 366 18.94 -6.01 19.31
CA MET A 366 20.17 -5.27 19.05
C MET A 366 21.31 -5.84 19.90
N SER A 367 22.52 -5.88 19.34
CA SER A 367 23.74 -6.24 20.06
C SER A 367 24.82 -5.17 19.90
N GLN A 368 25.59 -4.94 20.96
CA GLN A 368 26.72 -4.02 20.96
C GLN A 368 27.88 -4.61 21.79
N LEU A 369 29.11 -4.43 21.31
CA LEU A 369 30.32 -4.70 22.11
C LEU A 369 30.50 -3.60 23.17
N VAL A 370 30.50 -4.00 24.43
CA VAL A 370 30.64 -3.12 25.59
C VAL A 370 31.93 -3.48 26.32
N LYS A 371 32.84 -2.51 26.45
CA LYS A 371 34.09 -2.68 27.17
C LYS A 371 33.86 -2.41 28.66
N ILE A 372 34.06 -3.44 29.47
CA ILE A 372 33.96 -3.40 30.93
C ILE A 372 35.35 -3.45 31.53
N GLY A 373 35.58 -2.64 32.56
CA GLY A 373 36.93 -2.37 33.04
C GLY A 373 37.64 -1.31 32.18
N GLY A 374 38.20 -0.33 32.86
CA GLY A 374 38.66 0.94 32.30
C GLY A 374 38.28 2.08 33.24
N ASP A 375 39.20 2.98 33.61
CA ASP A 375 38.77 4.16 34.37
C ASP A 375 38.11 5.15 33.42
N SER A 376 36.80 5.28 33.57
CA SER A 376 36.05 6.42 33.07
C SER A 376 36.62 7.69 33.70
N GLY A 377 37.18 8.57 32.87
CA GLY A 377 37.59 9.93 33.25
C GLY A 377 39.08 10.25 33.12
N CYS A 378 39.96 9.30 32.80
CA CYS A 378 41.40 9.54 32.83
C CYS A 378 42.07 9.94 31.48
N GLY A 379 41.29 10.27 30.44
CA GLY A 379 41.81 10.85 29.18
C GLY A 379 42.82 9.97 28.43
N ASN A 380 42.36 8.84 27.87
CA ASN A 380 43.16 7.86 27.11
C ASN A 380 44.29 7.14 27.88
N ILE A 381 44.40 7.31 29.20
CA ILE A 381 45.30 6.48 30.01
C ILE A 381 44.73 5.06 30.12
N THR A 382 45.58 4.07 29.88
CA THR A 382 45.21 2.64 29.98
C THR A 382 44.96 2.25 31.42
N ALA A 383 43.88 1.51 31.69
CA ALA A 383 43.63 1.01 33.03
C ALA A 383 44.64 -0.06 33.44
N TRP A 384 45.01 -0.04 34.71
CA TRP A 384 45.85 -1.06 35.29
C TRP A 384 45.19 -2.44 35.19
N SER A 385 46.01 -3.43 34.85
CA SER A 385 45.67 -4.83 34.75
C SER A 385 46.76 -5.68 35.40
N ALA A 386 46.36 -6.68 36.18
CA ALA A 386 47.25 -7.66 36.81
C ALA A 386 47.91 -8.64 35.82
N SER A 387 47.56 -8.59 34.53
CA SER A 387 48.14 -9.44 33.48
C SER A 387 49.19 -8.75 32.62
N VAL A 388 49.48 -7.47 32.89
CA VAL A 388 50.39 -6.64 32.09
C VAL A 388 51.64 -6.35 32.90
N THR A 389 52.79 -6.40 32.24
CA THR A 389 54.07 -5.96 32.84
C THR A 389 54.28 -4.48 32.55
N TYR A 390 54.47 -3.69 33.59
CA TYR A 390 54.73 -2.26 33.56
C TYR A 390 56.21 -1.97 33.81
N LYS A 391 56.76 -1.08 33.01
CA LYS A 391 58.10 -0.51 33.18
C LYS A 391 58.00 0.75 34.03
N VAL A 392 59.12 1.11 34.64
CA VAL A 392 59.25 2.40 35.34
C VAL A 392 58.82 3.52 34.38
N MET A 393 58.06 4.48 34.89
CA MET A 393 57.40 5.59 34.19
C MET A 393 56.10 5.28 33.45
N ASP A 394 55.68 4.02 33.30
CA ASP A 394 54.37 3.70 32.71
C ASP A 394 53.25 4.33 33.54
N ILE A 395 52.26 4.92 32.86
CA ILE A 395 51.11 5.56 33.48
C ILE A 395 49.88 4.70 33.26
N VAL A 396 49.21 4.39 34.37
CA VAL A 396 47.94 3.65 34.37
C VAL A 396 46.89 4.39 35.17
N SER A 397 45.63 4.07 34.88
CA SER A 397 44.51 4.49 35.69
C SER A 397 44.06 3.33 36.57
N PHE A 398 43.85 3.57 37.86
CA PHE A 398 43.26 2.59 38.77
C PHE A 398 42.33 3.28 39.78
N MET A 399 41.08 2.82 39.88
CA MET A 399 40.08 3.34 40.82
C MET A 399 39.88 4.86 40.74
N GLY A 400 39.89 5.42 39.53
CA GLY A 400 39.67 6.85 39.30
C GLY A 400 40.88 7.73 39.64
N ASN A 401 42.06 7.14 39.76
CA ASN A 401 43.33 7.82 40.01
C ASN A 401 44.36 7.46 38.95
N LYS A 402 45.27 8.39 38.68
CA LYS A 402 46.45 8.18 37.83
C LYS A 402 47.60 7.70 38.69
N TYR A 403 48.24 6.62 38.28
CA TYR A 403 49.45 6.12 38.92
C TYR A 403 50.58 6.02 37.90
N GLN A 404 51.79 6.34 38.35
CA GLN A 404 53.02 6.10 37.60
C GLN A 404 53.80 4.97 38.26
N ALA A 405 54.31 4.04 37.47
CA ALA A 405 55.18 2.98 37.95
C ALA A 405 56.53 3.57 38.39
N SER A 406 56.86 3.42 39.66
CA SER A 406 58.15 3.79 40.26
C SER A 406 59.12 2.62 40.28
N TRP A 407 58.61 1.41 40.08
CA TRP A 407 59.38 0.19 39.91
C TRP A 407 58.73 -0.73 38.87
N TRP A 408 59.50 -1.65 38.29
CA TRP A 408 58.93 -2.68 37.41
C TRP A 408 57.90 -3.53 38.16
N SER A 409 56.80 -3.90 37.50
CA SER A 409 55.75 -4.73 38.10
C SER A 409 54.98 -5.54 37.08
N ASN A 410 54.53 -6.74 37.44
CA ASN A 410 53.65 -7.58 36.62
C ASN A 410 52.26 -7.82 37.25
N ALA A 411 52.05 -7.44 38.52
CA ALA A 411 50.78 -7.65 39.22
C ALA A 411 50.59 -6.81 40.50
N ALA A 412 51.51 -5.90 40.84
CA ALA A 412 51.35 -5.10 42.06
C ALA A 412 50.20 -4.10 41.91
N ARG A 413 49.23 -4.15 42.82
CA ARG A 413 48.04 -3.28 42.81
C ARG A 413 48.40 -1.81 43.16
N PRO A 414 47.99 -0.81 42.37
CA PRO A 414 48.42 0.59 42.57
C PRO A 414 48.03 1.25 43.90
N ASP A 415 46.93 0.85 44.51
CA ASP A 415 46.45 1.35 45.81
C ASP A 415 47.13 0.71 47.03
N VAL A 416 47.79 -0.44 46.85
CA VAL A 416 48.40 -1.21 47.96
C VAL A 416 49.90 -1.01 48.04
N TYR A 417 50.59 -1.02 46.89
CA TYR A 417 52.04 -1.08 46.83
C TYR A 417 52.62 0.30 46.47
N SER A 418 52.64 1.20 47.46
CA SER A 418 53.17 2.57 47.29
C SER A 418 54.68 2.64 46.99
N ASN A 419 55.41 1.56 47.24
CA ASN A 419 56.81 1.41 46.81
C ASN A 419 56.96 1.08 45.31
N VAL A 420 55.89 0.63 44.65
CA VAL A 420 55.86 0.28 43.22
C VAL A 420 55.14 1.37 42.42
N TRP A 421 54.16 2.04 42.99
CA TRP A 421 53.32 3.02 42.32
C TRP A 421 53.32 4.37 43.03
N THR A 422 53.47 5.44 42.23
CA THR A 422 53.30 6.82 42.69
C THR A 422 51.96 7.36 42.20
N LEU A 423 51.12 7.81 43.14
CA LEU A 423 49.86 8.48 42.85
C LEU A 423 50.13 9.86 42.24
N LEU A 424 49.67 10.08 41.01
CA LEU A 424 49.78 11.36 40.30
C LEU A 424 48.57 12.29 40.53
N GLY A 425 47.46 11.76 41.02
CA GLY A 425 46.23 12.51 41.32
C GLY A 425 44.98 11.82 40.81
N SER A 426 43.82 12.40 41.12
CA SER A 426 42.52 11.90 40.65
C SER A 426 42.33 12.17 39.15
N CYS A 427 41.55 11.32 38.48
CA CYS A 427 41.14 11.53 37.09
C CYS A 427 40.25 12.79 36.92
N SER A 428 39.60 13.24 38.00
CA SER A 428 38.71 14.41 38.05
C SER A 428 39.47 15.68 38.43
N ALA A 429 40.25 16.25 37.51
CA ALA A 429 40.82 17.59 37.66
C ALA A 429 40.54 18.42 36.39
N LYS A 430 39.46 19.20 36.50
CA LYS A 430 38.84 20.18 35.59
C LYS A 430 38.08 19.66 34.37
#